data_AF-A0A315XR11-F1
#
_entry.id   AF-A0A315XR11-F1
#
_cell.length_a   1.000
_cell.length_b   1.000
_cell.length_c   1.000
_cell.angle_alpha   90.00
_cell.angle_beta   90.00
_cell.angle_gamma   90.00
#
_symmetry.space_group_name_H-M   'P 1'
#
loop_
_entity.id
_entity.type
_entity.pdbx_description
1 polymer ?
#
loop_
_entity_poly.entity_id
_entity_poly.type
_entity_poly.pdbx_seq_one_letter_code
_entity_poly.pdbx_strand_id
1 'polypeptide(L)' 'MRESVGGLGVPEEKIKSRYYKALDLIPELFEICDIVHIYDNTLVPFRISKKRKDVYFHCENKYWNYSDIEKLTGISEYIN' A
#
# COMPACT_ATOMS: atom_id res chain seq x y z
N MET A 1 -20.17 -0.31 16.10
CA MET A 1 -18.91 -1.05 15.87
C MET A 1 -19.27 -2.31 15.12
N ARG A 2 -18.65 -2.67 13.98
CA ARG A 2 -19.20 -3.78 13.15
C ARG A 2 -18.76 -5.15 13.70
N GLU A 3 -19.35 -5.45 14.84
CA GLU A 3 -19.48 -6.73 15.54
C GLU A 3 -20.82 -7.38 15.17
N SER A 4 -21.27 -7.26 13.92
CA SER A 4 -22.71 -7.34 13.67
C SER A 4 -23.32 -8.75 13.56
N VAL A 5 -22.60 -9.86 13.83
CA VAL A 5 -23.25 -11.19 13.76
C VAL A 5 -22.63 -12.36 14.57
N GLY A 6 -21.59 -12.18 15.39
CA GLY A 6 -21.04 -13.31 16.16
C GLY A 6 -19.69 -12.98 16.78
N GLY A 7 -19.67 -12.86 18.11
CA GLY A 7 -18.59 -12.27 18.87
C GLY A 7 -17.24 -12.96 18.68
N LEU A 8 -16.25 -12.15 18.32
CA LEU A 8 -14.84 -12.16 18.73
C LEU A 8 -14.19 -10.97 18.01
N GLY A 9 -14.38 -9.78 18.56
CA GLY A 9 -13.73 -8.57 18.04
C GLY A 9 -12.21 -8.75 18.01
N VAL A 10 -11.57 -8.33 16.92
CA VAL A 10 -10.11 -8.33 16.85
C VAL A 10 -9.60 -7.12 17.64
N PRO A 11 -8.70 -7.28 18.61
CA PRO A 11 -8.13 -6.14 19.33
C PRO A 11 -7.51 -5.12 18.36
N GLU A 12 -7.71 -3.84 18.62
CA GLU A 12 -7.25 -2.74 17.76
C GLU A 12 -5.75 -2.83 17.46
N GLU A 13 -4.95 -3.13 18.47
CA GLU A 13 -3.50 -3.30 18.34
C GLU A 13 -3.12 -4.46 17.41
N LYS A 14 -3.93 -5.52 17.37
CA LYS A 14 -3.72 -6.63 16.43
C LYS A 14 -4.08 -6.23 15.00
N ILE A 15 -5.06 -5.34 14.81
CA ILE A 15 -5.40 -4.78 13.50
C ILE A 15 -4.25 -3.89 13.00
N LYS A 16 -3.80 -2.93 13.81
CA LYS A 16 -2.66 -2.05 13.49
C LYS A 16 -1.38 -2.84 13.21
N SER A 17 -1.06 -3.82 14.06
CA SER A 17 0.13 -4.66 13.88
C SER A 17 0.11 -5.42 12.55
N ARG A 18 -1.05 -5.97 12.15
CA ARG A 18 -1.19 -6.65 10.86
C ARG A 18 -1.06 -5.68 9.69
N TYR A 19 -1.62 -4.48 9.83
CA TYR A 19 -1.53 -3.43 8.82
C TYR A 19 -0.06 -3.07 8.54
N TYR A 20 0.71 -2.70 9.57
CA TYR A 20 2.11 -2.32 9.38
C TYR A 20 2.96 -3.48 8.84
N LYS A 21 2.79 -4.71 9.37
CA LYS A 21 3.48 -5.90 8.84
C LYS A 21 3.18 -6.16 7.37
N ALA A 22 1.96 -5.89 6.91
CA ALA A 22 1.62 -6.04 5.51
C ALA A 22 2.26 -4.96 4.64
N LEU A 23 2.38 -3.72 5.14
CA LEU A 23 3.08 -2.64 4.45
C LEU A 23 4.58 -2.94 4.31
N ASP A 24 5.21 -3.49 5.35
CA ASP A 24 6.64 -3.82 5.35
C ASP A 24 7.01 -4.85 4.26
N LEU A 25 6.06 -5.66 3.79
CA LEU A 25 6.24 -6.66 2.73
C LEU A 25 6.07 -6.11 1.31
N ILE A 26 5.66 -4.85 1.15
CA ILE A 26 5.41 -4.26 -0.17
C ILE A 26 6.66 -4.26 -1.07
N PRO A 27 7.89 -3.97 -0.59
CA PRO A 27 9.08 -4.06 -1.42
C PRO A 27 9.32 -5.47 -1.99
N GLU A 28 9.13 -6.51 -1.18
CA GLU A 28 9.24 -7.91 -1.62
C GLU A 28 8.16 -8.26 -2.66
N LEU A 29 6.94 -7.74 -2.51
CA LEU A 29 5.88 -7.89 -3.51
C LEU A 29 6.27 -7.24 -4.85
N PHE A 30 6.90 -6.06 -4.81
CA PHE A 30 7.41 -5.39 -5.99
C PHE A 30 8.56 -6.12 -6.64
N GLU A 31 9.30 -6.97 -5.93
CA GLU A 31 10.33 -7.82 -6.53
C GLU A 31 9.69 -8.98 -7.31
N ILE A 32 8.75 -9.71 -6.68
CA ILE A 32 8.25 -11.00 -7.22
C ILE A 32 7.11 -10.86 -8.23
N CYS A 33 6.34 -9.78 -8.18
CA CYS A 33 5.12 -9.64 -8.99
C CYS A 33 5.40 -8.93 -10.31
N ASP A 34 4.83 -9.42 -11.42
CA ASP A 34 4.89 -8.71 -12.71
C ASP A 34 4.01 -7.45 -12.74
N ILE A 35 2.89 -7.45 -12.01
CA ILE A 35 1.94 -6.34 -12.01
C ILE A 35 1.54 -6.05 -10.56
N VAL A 36 1.69 -4.80 -10.15
CA VAL A 36 1.28 -4.33 -8.82
C VAL A 36 0.60 -2.98 -8.95
N HIS A 37 -0.55 -2.79 -8.29
CA HIS A 37 -1.18 -1.49 -8.14
C HIS A 37 -1.43 -1.20 -6.66
N ILE A 38 -0.95 -0.06 -6.17
CA ILE A 38 -1.24 0.43 -4.82
C ILE A 38 -2.21 1.60 -4.92
N TYR A 39 -3.27 1.54 -4.11
CA TYR A 39 -4.28 2.58 -4.01
C TYR A 39 -4.30 3.16 -2.61
N ASP A 40 -4.25 4.49 -2.53
CA ASP A 40 -4.75 5.21 -1.36
C ASP A 40 -6.28 5.24 -1.43
N ASN A 41 -6.92 4.78 -0.37
CA ASN A 41 -8.38 4.72 -0.25
C ASN A 41 -8.91 5.64 0.86
N THR A 42 -8.13 6.65 1.27
CA THR A 42 -8.50 7.55 2.39
C THR A 42 -9.81 8.33 2.13
N LEU A 43 -10.03 8.81 0.90
CA LEU A 43 -11.27 9.50 0.49
C LEU A 43 -11.99 8.76 -0.64
N VAL A 44 -11.32 8.67 -1.79
CA VAL A 44 -11.74 7.89 -2.96
C VAL A 44 -10.52 7.13 -3.47
N PRO A 45 -10.69 5.92 -4.05
CA PRO A 45 -9.56 5.16 -4.55
C PRO A 45 -8.71 5.96 -5.54
N PHE A 46 -7.46 6.20 -5.17
CA PHE A 46 -6.47 6.90 -5.98
C PHE A 46 -5.21 6.06 -6.10
N ARG A 47 -4.78 5.76 -7.32
CA ARG A 47 -3.62 4.90 -7.56
C ARG A 47 -2.33 5.69 -7.34
N ILE A 48 -1.67 5.43 -6.21
CA ILE A 48 -0.41 6.08 -5.84
C ILE A 48 0.81 5.39 -6.44
N SER A 49 0.73 4.10 -6.77
CA SER A 49 1.84 3.36 -7.41
C SER A 49 1.35 2.27 -8.36
N LYS A 50 2.12 2.02 -9.41
CA LYS A 50 1.90 0.99 -10.43
C LYS A 50 3.23 0.40 -10.90
N LYS A 51 3.36 -0.93 -10.85
CA LYS A 51 4.37 -1.73 -11.53
C LYS A 51 3.76 -2.46 -12.72
N ARG A 52 4.46 -2.50 -13.85
CA ARG A 52 4.20 -3.44 -14.96
C ARG A 52 5.52 -3.93 -15.53
N LYS A 53 5.88 -5.17 -15.24
CA LYS A 53 7.23 -5.72 -15.44
C LYS A 53 8.25 -4.78 -14.79
N ASP A 54 9.30 -4.40 -15.50
CA ASP A 54 10.37 -3.55 -14.98
C ASP A 54 10.07 -2.04 -15.05
N VAL A 55 8.81 -1.67 -15.24
CA VAL A 55 8.37 -0.29 -15.47
C VAL A 55 7.50 0.16 -14.30
N TYR A 56 7.92 1.25 -13.63
CA TYR A 56 7.30 1.78 -12.41
C TYR A 56 6.74 3.19 -12.64
N PHE A 57 5.55 3.45 -12.10
CA PHE A 57 4.89 4.75 -12.09
C PHE A 57 4.38 5.06 -10.69
N HIS A 58 4.46 6.31 -10.25
CA HIS A 58 3.82 6.80 -9.04
C HIS A 58 3.06 8.09 -9.30
N CYS A 59 2.11 8.42 -8.42
CA CYS A 59 1.38 9.68 -8.46
C CYS A 59 1.19 10.18 -7.03
N GLU A 60 1.59 11.41 -6.77
CA GLU A 60 1.35 12.03 -5.48
C GLU A 60 -0.12 12.43 -5.29
N ASN A 61 -0.52 12.55 -4.03
CA ASN A 61 -1.79 13.14 -3.64
C ASN A 61 -1.63 13.86 -2.29
N LYS A 62 -2.75 14.29 -1.70
CA LYS A 62 -2.76 15.01 -0.42
C LYS A 62 -2.12 14.22 0.74
N TYR A 63 -2.13 12.89 0.69
CA TYR A 63 -1.70 11.99 1.76
C TYR A 63 -0.36 11.30 1.47
N TRP A 64 0.03 11.22 0.19
CA TRP A 64 1.23 10.53 -0.27
C TRP A 64 2.02 11.41 -1.23
N ASN A 65 3.18 11.90 -0.79
CA ASN A 65 4.17 12.50 -1.68
C ASN A 65 5.08 11.41 -2.30
N TYR A 66 5.89 11.79 -3.29
CA TYR A 66 6.78 10.84 -3.96
C TYR A 66 7.77 10.13 -3.02
N SER A 67 8.36 10.86 -2.06
CA SER A 67 9.31 10.27 -1.09
C SER A 67 8.66 9.20 -0.21
N ASP A 68 7.40 9.40 0.17
CA ASP A 68 6.67 8.42 0.98
C ASP A 68 6.33 7.17 0.15
N ILE A 69 6.02 7.33 -1.14
CA ILE A 69 5.76 6.21 -2.05
C ILE A 69 7.04 5.43 -2.34
N GLU A 70 8.17 6.10 -2.52
CA GLU A 70 9.49 5.47 -2.67
C GLU A 70 9.85 4.63 -1.44
N LYS A 71 9.68 5.18 -0.22
CA LYS A 71 9.89 4.43 1.03
C LYS A 71 8.97 3.22 1.15
N LEU A 72 7.69 3.36 0.77
CA LEU A 72 6.71 2.29 0.82
C LEU A 72 7.06 1.13 -0.12
N THR A 73 7.51 1.47 -1.33
CA THR A 73 7.74 0.51 -2.41
C THR A 73 9.15 -0.04 -2.47
N GLY A 74 10.13 0.66 -1.89
CA GLY A 74 11.55 0.35 -2.05
C GLY A 74 12.09 0.66 -3.46
N ILE A 75 11.32 1.34 -4.31
CA ILE A 75 11.71 1.69 -5.68
C ILE A 75 12.19 3.14 -5.71
N SER A 76 13.34 3.37 -6.34
CA SER A 76 13.95 4.71 -6.50
C SER A 76 13.82 5.29 -7.90
N GLU A 77 13.42 4.50 -8.89
CA GLU A 77 13.35 4.92 -10.30
C GLU A 77 11.93 4.76 -10.85
N TYR A 78 11.32 5.89 -11.19
CA TYR A 78 9.97 6.01 -11.73
C TYR A 78 10.00 6.75 -13.07
N ILE A 79 9.07 6.44 -13.97
CA ILE A 79 9.10 6.91 -15.38
C ILE A 79 8.18 8.12 -15.62
N ASN A 80 7.32 8.48 -14.67
CA ASN A 80 6.35 9.57 -14.82
C ASN A 80 6.93 10.95 -14.55
#